data_AF-A0A4Z0YP05-F1
#
_entry.id   AF-A0A4Z0YP05-F1
#
_cell.length_a   1.000
_cell.length_b   1.000
_cell.length_c   1.000
_cell.angle_alpha   90.00
_cell.angle_beta   90.00
_cell.angle_gamma   90.00
#
_symmetry.space_group_name_H-M   'P 1'
#
loop_
_entity.id
_entity.type
_entity.pdbx_description
1 polymer ?
#
loop_
_entity_poly.entity_id
_entity_poly.type
_entity_poly.pdbx_seq_one_letter_code
_entity_poly.pdbx_strand_id
1 'polypeptide(L)'
;MKTAAVVLLLASVTNAIQLTCWKGKTFSDRITGIYDLNDSWQTATACNSAKWTADANDNSCVWIRGTRGEKKWNAHTTDFPTHIFKDVGYNSEAKFSLLGAHH
;
A
#
# COMPACT_ATOMS: atom_id res chain seq x y z
N MET A 1 -17.10 -28.74 -4.61
CA MET A 1 -16.83 -27.64 -5.57
C MET A 1 -16.48 -26.41 -4.75
N LYS A 2 -15.21 -25.97 -4.74
CA LYS A 2 -14.79 -24.78 -3.99
C LYS A 2 -15.09 -23.55 -4.85
N THR A 3 -16.11 -22.80 -4.46
CA THR A 3 -16.50 -21.54 -5.07
C THR A 3 -15.34 -20.55 -4.92
N ALA A 4 -14.67 -20.25 -6.03
CA ALA A 4 -13.74 -19.14 -6.09
C ALA A 4 -14.58 -17.86 -5.96
N ALA A 5 -14.49 -17.20 -4.81
CA ALA A 5 -15.06 -15.87 -4.64
C ALA A 5 -14.27 -14.93 -5.56
N VAL A 6 -14.85 -14.64 -6.73
CA VAL A 6 -14.39 -13.56 -7.59
C VAL A 6 -14.73 -12.27 -6.85
N VAL A 7 -13.73 -11.69 -6.20
CA VAL A 7 -13.84 -10.33 -5.65
C VAL A 7 -13.86 -9.39 -6.86
N LEU A 8 -15.06 -8.99 -7.27
CA LEU A 8 -15.25 -7.88 -8.20
C LEU A 8 -14.77 -6.61 -7.48
N LEU A 9 -13.57 -6.13 -7.80
CA LEU A 9 -13.17 -4.77 -7.47
C LEU A 9 -13.94 -3.82 -8.41
N LEU A 10 -15.05 -3.28 -7.91
CA LEU A 10 -15.69 -2.12 -8.51
C LEU A 10 -14.69 -0.95 -8.40
N ALA A 11 -14.05 -0.62 -9.52
CA ALA A 11 -13.23 0.57 -9.66
C ALA A 11 -14.14 1.80 -9.51
N SER A 12 -14.24 2.33 -8.30
CA SER A 12 -14.69 3.69 -8.09
C SER A 12 -13.60 4.60 -8.63
N VAL A 13 -13.96 5.46 -9.60
CA VAL A 13 -13.12 6.55 -10.12
C VAL A 13 -12.93 7.57 -9.01
N THR A 14 -12.09 7.21 -8.05
CA THR A 14 -11.52 8.11 -7.05
C THR A 14 -10.04 8.18 -7.39
N ASN A 15 -9.50 9.39 -7.52
CA ASN A 15 -8.07 9.63 -7.77
C ASN A 15 -7.21 9.31 -6.53
N ALA A 16 -7.66 8.38 -5.69
CA ALA A 16 -7.03 8.04 -4.42
C ALA A 16 -6.01 6.92 -4.66
N ILE A 17 -4.82 7.08 -4.08
CA ILE A 17 -3.83 6.00 -4.08
C ILE A 17 -4.35 4.89 -3.17
N GLN A 18 -4.70 3.74 -3.74
CA GLN A 18 -5.17 2.59 -2.96
C GLN A 18 -3.98 1.69 -2.64
N LEU A 19 -3.76 1.39 -1.37
CA LEU A 19 -2.81 0.36 -0.91
C LEU A 19 -3.56 -0.96 -0.75
N THR A 20 -3.25 -1.95 -1.57
CA THR A 20 -3.69 -3.32 -1.34
C THR A 20 -2.63 -4.07 -0.56
N CYS A 21 -3.06 -4.81 0.45
CA CYS A 21 -2.20 -5.54 1.38
C CYS A 21 -2.47 -7.03 1.36
N TRP A 22 -1.40 -7.81 1.37
CA TRP A 22 -1.45 -9.27 1.35
C TRP A 22 -0.81 -9.87 2.60
N LYS A 23 -1.37 -10.98 3.08
CA LYS A 23 -0.84 -11.72 4.23
C LYS A 23 0.50 -12.38 3.93
N GLY A 24 0.71 -12.77 2.67
CA GLY A 24 1.90 -13.50 2.25
C GLY A 24 2.89 -12.63 1.48
N LYS A 25 3.83 -13.30 0.81
CA LYS A 25 4.92 -12.64 0.07
C LYS A 25 4.58 -12.43 -1.40
N THR A 26 3.50 -13.03 -1.87
CA THR A 26 3.09 -13.02 -3.28
C THR A 26 1.73 -12.35 -3.42
N PHE A 27 1.49 -11.71 -4.56
CA PHE A 27 0.19 -11.09 -4.84
C PHE A 27 -0.93 -12.10 -5.14
N SER A 28 -0.60 -13.39 -5.14
CA SER A 28 -1.56 -14.48 -5.20
C SER A 28 -2.05 -14.93 -3.82
N ASP A 29 -1.43 -14.42 -2.74
CA ASP A 29 -1.85 -14.73 -1.37
C ASP A 29 -3.19 -14.05 -1.00
N ARG A 30 -3.70 -14.34 0.19
CA ARG A 30 -4.93 -13.71 0.71
C ARG A 30 -4.70 -12.21 0.95
N ILE A 31 -5.57 -11.37 0.37
CA ILE A 31 -5.68 -9.94 0.69
C ILE A 31 -6.14 -9.78 2.14
N THR A 32 -5.43 -8.96 2.91
CA THR A 32 -5.74 -8.62 4.31
C THR A 32 -6.42 -7.28 4.46
N GLY A 33 -6.27 -6.37 3.49
CA GLY A 33 -6.94 -5.08 3.47
C GLY A 33 -6.67 -4.31 2.19
N ILE A 34 -7.55 -3.34 1.91
CA ILE A 34 -7.38 -2.32 0.87
C ILE A 34 -7.62 -0.98 1.59
N TYR A 35 -6.68 -0.05 1.45
CA TYR A 35 -6.70 1.23 2.15
C TYR A 35 -6.62 2.38 1.15
N ASP A 36 -7.60 3.28 1.19
CA ASP A 36 -7.54 4.53 0.43
C ASP A 36 -6.57 5.47 1.15
N LEU A 37 -5.35 5.55 0.64
CA LEU A 37 -4.32 6.39 1.22
C LEU A 37 -4.62 7.86 0.95
N ASN A 38 -4.37 8.67 1.96
CA ASN A 38 -4.48 10.12 1.96
C ASN A 38 -3.31 10.71 2.74
N ASP A 39 -3.30 12.03 2.96
CA ASP A 39 -2.21 12.71 3.68
C ASP A 39 -2.12 12.33 5.18
N SER A 40 -3.08 11.56 5.69
CA SER A 40 -3.07 11.01 7.06
C SER A 40 -2.57 9.56 7.08
N TRP A 41 -1.95 9.19 8.20
CA TRP A 41 -1.53 7.82 8.48
C TRP A 41 -2.74 6.89 8.64
N GLN A 42 -2.74 5.81 7.86
CA GLN A 42 -3.72 4.73 7.90
C GLN A 42 -3.08 3.50 8.53
N THR A 43 -3.73 2.90 9.53
CA THR A 43 -3.23 1.67 10.14
C THR A 43 -3.45 0.49 9.21
N ALA A 44 -2.36 -0.14 8.78
CA ALA A 44 -2.41 -1.32 7.95
C ALA A 44 -1.85 -2.51 8.73
N THR A 45 -2.74 -3.34 9.29
CA THR A 45 -2.34 -4.50 10.10
C THR A 45 -2.18 -5.74 9.22
N ALA A 46 -1.14 -6.54 9.52
CA ALA A 46 -0.87 -7.83 8.86
C ALA A 46 -0.61 -7.77 7.33
N CYS A 47 0.08 -6.73 6.86
CA CYS A 47 0.55 -6.64 5.47
C CYS A 47 2.02 -7.09 5.38
N ASN A 48 2.26 -8.23 4.72
CA ASN A 48 3.61 -8.69 4.44
C ASN A 48 4.07 -8.30 3.04
N SER A 49 3.18 -8.03 2.10
CA SER A 49 3.50 -7.44 0.79
C SER A 49 2.40 -6.49 0.39
N ALA A 50 2.74 -5.44 -0.37
CA ALA A 50 1.78 -4.45 -0.81
C ALA A 50 2.01 -3.99 -2.24
N LYS A 51 0.93 -3.50 -2.82
CA LYS A 51 0.87 -2.86 -4.13
C LYS A 51 -0.02 -1.65 -3.97
N TRP A 52 0.35 -0.56 -4.62
CA TRP A 52 -0.47 0.63 -4.67
C TRP A 52 -0.74 1.04 -6.10
N THR A 53 -1.85 1.72 -6.31
CA THR A 53 -2.21 2.33 -7.59
C THR A 53 -1.88 3.82 -7.55
N ALA A 54 -1.10 4.29 -8.51
CA ALA A 54 -0.87 5.71 -8.76
C ALA A 54 -1.22 6.01 -10.22
N ASP A 55 -1.71 7.22 -10.49
CA ASP A 55 -1.87 7.67 -11.87
C ASP A 55 -0.51 7.84 -12.55
N ALA A 56 -0.46 7.62 -13.87
CA ALA A 56 0.79 7.60 -14.65
C ALA A 56 1.58 8.94 -14.65
N ASN A 57 0.94 10.04 -14.23
CA ASN A 57 1.55 11.37 -14.18
C ASN A 57 1.91 11.82 -12.76
N ASP A 58 1.72 10.95 -11.76
CA ASP A 58 1.77 11.37 -10.37
C ASP A 58 3.15 11.10 -9.74
N ASN A 59 3.87 12.18 -9.38
CA ASN A 59 5.18 12.13 -8.70
C ASN A 59 5.02 11.78 -7.21
N SER A 60 4.20 10.80 -6.96
CA SER A 60 3.56 10.57 -5.69
C SER A 60 4.35 9.58 -4.86
N CYS A 61 4.22 9.64 -3.53
CA CYS A 61 4.97 8.74 -2.65
C CYS A 61 4.09 8.11 -1.58
N VAL A 62 4.39 6.85 -1.28
CA VAL A 62 3.82 6.13 -0.14
C VAL A 62 4.87 6.10 0.95
N TRP A 63 4.50 6.61 2.12
CA TRP A 63 5.31 6.53 3.32
C TRP A 63 4.79 5.42 4.21
N ILE A 64 5.69 4.68 4.84
CA ILE A 64 5.37 3.67 5.85
C ILE A 64 6.24 3.91 7.05
N ARG A 65 5.60 4.07 8.20
CA ARG A 65 6.26 4.23 9.49
C ARG A 65 5.86 3.07 10.39
N GLY A 66 6.84 2.47 11.02
CA GLY A 66 6.64 1.46 12.05
C GLY A 66 7.47 1.75 13.29
N THR A 67 7.47 0.80 14.20
CA THR A 67 8.17 0.91 15.49
C THR A 67 9.70 0.94 15.38
N ARG A 68 10.26 0.51 14.25
CA ARG A 68 11.72 0.44 14.01
C ARG A 68 12.24 1.53 13.07
N GLY A 69 11.36 2.27 12.40
CA GLY A 69 11.76 3.34 11.48
C GLY A 69 10.66 3.74 10.50
N GLU A 70 11.04 4.58 9.55
CA GLU A 70 10.18 5.04 8.46
C GLU A 70 10.89 4.82 7.12
N LYS A 71 10.11 4.47 6.09
CA LYS A 71 10.61 4.28 4.73
C LYS A 71 9.62 4.85 3.72
N LYS A 72 10.16 5.33 2.60
CA LYS A 72 9.44 5.98 1.50
C LYS A 72 9.59 5.15 0.24
N TRP A 73 8.50 4.99 -0.50
CA TRP A 73 8.50 4.40 -1.83
C TRP A 73 7.84 5.32 -2.83
N ASN A 74 8.39 5.34 -4.05
CA ASN A 74 7.76 6.01 -5.17
C ASN A 74 6.46 5.27 -5.51
N ALA A 75 5.35 6.01 -5.60
CA ALA A 75 4.06 5.45 -5.93
C ALA A 75 4.02 4.93 -7.39
N HIS A 76 4.85 5.48 -8.27
CA HIS A 76 5.03 5.11 -9.67
C HIS A 76 6.16 4.08 -9.86
N THR A 77 6.12 2.99 -9.08
CA THR A 77 7.07 1.89 -9.20
C THR A 77 6.36 0.61 -9.63
N THR A 78 7.01 -0.18 -10.50
CA THR A 78 6.63 -1.57 -10.75
C THR A 78 7.31 -2.53 -9.76
N ASP A 79 8.30 -2.03 -9.02
CA ASP A 79 8.99 -2.77 -7.95
C ASP A 79 8.17 -2.65 -6.66
N PHE A 80 7.17 -3.51 -6.55
CA PHE A 80 6.26 -3.57 -5.43
C PHE A 80 6.92 -4.26 -4.24
N PRO A 81 7.00 -3.62 -3.07
CA PRO A 81 7.81 -4.12 -1.98
C PRO A 81 7.18 -5.35 -1.31
N THR A 82 8.04 -6.32 -1.05
CA THR A 82 7.75 -7.43 -0.14
C THR A 82 8.39 -7.14 1.22
N HIS A 83 7.80 -7.66 2.28
CA HIS A 83 8.22 -7.50 3.68
C HIS A 83 8.15 -6.08 4.26
N ILE A 84 7.31 -5.22 3.70
CA ILE A 84 7.26 -3.78 3.99
C ILE A 84 7.14 -3.45 5.49
N PHE A 85 6.23 -4.10 6.23
CA PHE A 85 6.03 -3.86 7.67
C PHE A 85 6.98 -4.68 8.54
N LYS A 86 7.67 -5.67 7.98
CA LYS A 86 8.78 -6.31 8.69
C LYS A 86 10.00 -5.39 8.71
N ASP A 87 10.27 -4.73 7.58
CA ASP A 87 11.41 -3.82 7.41
C ASP A 87 11.33 -2.65 8.40
N VAL A 88 10.15 -2.04 8.57
CA VAL A 88 9.93 -0.90 9.47
C VAL A 88 9.38 -1.27 10.86
N GLY A 89 9.09 -2.56 11.10
CA GLY A 89 8.60 -3.10 12.37
C GLY A 89 7.09 -3.32 12.46
N TYR A 90 6.68 -4.30 13.29
CA TYR A 90 5.26 -4.58 13.55
C TYR A 90 4.56 -3.35 14.16
N ASN A 91 3.26 -3.20 13.89
CA ASN A 91 2.45 -2.00 14.17
C ASN A 91 2.84 -0.80 13.31
N SER A 92 2.74 -0.98 11.99
CA SER A 92 3.05 0.04 11.00
C SER A 92 1.80 0.75 10.49
N GLU A 93 1.99 1.98 10.03
CA GLU A 93 0.99 2.82 9.38
C GLU A 93 1.49 3.19 7.98
N ALA A 94 0.59 3.45 7.04
CA ALA A 94 0.89 3.90 5.68
C ALA A 94 0.16 5.22 5.37
N LYS A 95 0.79 6.14 4.63
CA LYS A 95 0.11 7.34 4.11
C LYS A 95 0.54 7.67 2.70
N PHE A 96 -0.31 8.41 2.04
CA PHE A 96 0.00 9.07 0.78
C PHE A 96 0.61 10.44 1.06
N SER A 97 1.50 10.88 0.18
CA SER A 97 1.96 12.25 0.15
C SER A 97 2.21 12.61 -1.31
N LEU A 98 1.54 13.66 -1.76
CA LEU A 98 1.98 14.40 -2.93
C LEU A 98 3.38 14.92 -2.60
N LEU A 99 4.37 14.67 -3.46
CA LEU A 99 5.68 15.29 -3.32
C LEU A 99 5.50 16.81 -3.47
N GLY A 100 5.26 17.50 -2.35
CA GLY A 100 5.51 18.92 -2.23
C GLY A 100 7.02 19.10 -2.23
N ALA A 101 7.54 19.83 -3.22
CA ALA A 101 8.92 20.27 -3.29
C ALA A 101 9.26 21.09 -2.03
N HIS A 102 9.76 20.42 -0.99
CA HIS A 102 10.41 21.06 0.15
C HIS A 102 11.88 20.68 0.12
N HIS A 103 12.61 21.29 -0.82
CA HIS A 103 14.04 21.58 -0.71
C HIS A 103 14.25 23.00 -1.20
#